data_AF-A0A3N5GKB5-F1
#
_entry.id   AF-A0A3N5GKB5-F1
#
_cell.length_a   1.000
_cell.length_b   1.000
_cell.length_c   1.000
_cell.angle_alpha   90.00
_cell.angle_beta   90.00
_cell.angle_gamma   90.00
#
_symmetry.space_group_name_H-M   'P 1'
#
loop_
_entity.id
_entity.type
_entity.pdbx_description
1 polymer ?
#
loop_
_entity_poly.entity_id
_entity_poly.type
_entity_poly.pdbx_seq_one_letter_code
_entity_poly.pdbx_strand_id
1 'polypeptide(L)'
;MRIRNHRDFWSGIMFLVLGVLFVIFSQAYQLGTPARMGPGFFPTTLGALMALLGLAITWQSAAPGNREGRVEKVGWRELFLILFSVGVFAAALPYLGMVIAITLLIAISAVASHEFSWKETAISIVVLLVMSELVFVKGLELQFPVWPKFLTQ
;
A
#
# COMPACT_ATOMS: atom_id res chain seq x y z
N MET A 1 16.38 15.57 24.95
CA MET A 1 15.32 15.67 23.91
C MET A 1 14.01 15.25 24.53
N ARG A 2 12.98 16.12 24.56
CA ARG A 2 11.65 15.77 25.09
C ARG A 2 10.74 15.44 23.91
N ILE A 3 10.31 14.18 23.81
CA ILE A 3 9.36 13.76 22.77
C ILE A 3 8.02 14.42 23.10
N ARG A 4 7.51 15.25 22.20
CA ARG A 4 6.25 16.00 22.40
C ARG A 4 5.10 15.36 21.64
N ASN A 5 5.35 14.93 20.41
CA ASN A 5 4.36 14.20 19.61
C ASN A 5 4.64 12.70 19.63
N HIS A 6 3.99 11.97 20.54
CA HIS A 6 4.19 10.53 20.69
C HIS A 6 3.64 9.77 19.49
N ARG A 7 2.57 10.26 18.86
CA ARG A 7 1.98 9.65 17.66
C ARG A 7 2.99 9.61 16.52
N ASP A 8 3.58 10.75 16.17
CA ASP A 8 4.54 10.83 15.06
C ASP A 8 5.83 10.07 15.38
N PHE A 9 6.28 10.12 16.64
CA PHE A 9 7.46 9.37 17.07
C PHE A 9 7.28 7.86 16.85
N TRP A 10 6.16 7.29 17.32
CA TRP A 10 5.90 5.85 17.18
C TRP A 10 5.60 5.44 15.73
N SER A 11 4.89 6.26 14.96
CA SER A 11 4.70 6.04 13.52
C SER A 11 6.02 6.09 12.74
N GLY A 12 6.90 7.03 13.07
CA GLY A 12 8.23 7.14 12.49
C GLY A 12 9.11 5.92 12.80
N ILE A 13 9.10 5.45 14.05
CA ILE A 13 9.78 4.20 14.44
C ILE A 13 9.21 3.01 13.69
N MET A 14 7.89 2.90 13.55
CA MET A 14 7.25 1.82 12.82
C MET A 14 7.71 1.79 11.35
N PHE A 15 7.74 2.94 10.68
CA PHE A 15 8.23 3.06 9.30
C PHE A 15 9.71 2.72 9.18
N LEU A 16 10.53 3.15 10.15
CA LEU A 16 11.94 2.83 10.21
C LEU A 16 12.17 1.32 10.34
N VAL A 17 11.54 0.69 11.33
CA VAL A 17 11.71 -0.74 11.61
C VAL A 17 11.20 -1.57 10.43
N LEU A 18 9.99 -1.33 9.94
CA LEU A 18 9.44 -2.07 8.81
C LEU A 18 10.27 -1.85 7.54
N GLY A 19 10.71 -0.61 7.28
CA GLY A 19 11.55 -0.30 6.13
C GLY A 19 12.89 -1.05 6.15
N VAL A 20 13.57 -1.06 7.31
CA VAL A 20 14.81 -1.81 7.49
C VAL A 20 14.58 -3.31 7.34
N LEU A 21 13.49 -3.86 7.91
CA LEU A 21 13.15 -5.27 7.74
C LEU A 21 12.91 -5.62 6.27
N PHE A 22 12.18 -4.79 5.51
CA PHE A 22 12.00 -5.01 4.08
C PHE A 22 13.32 -5.03 3.32
N VAL A 23 14.24 -4.10 3.61
CA VAL A 23 15.59 -4.06 3.00
C VAL A 23 16.42 -5.29 3.36
N ILE A 24 16.30 -5.83 4.58
CA ILE A 24 17.04 -7.01 5.00
C ILE A 24 16.45 -8.27 4.34
N PHE A 25 15.14 -8.48 4.43
CA PHE A 25 14.49 -9.67 3.88
C PHE A 25 14.49 -9.70 2.36
N SER A 26 14.50 -8.54 1.70
CA SER A 26 14.58 -8.46 0.24
C SER A 26 15.92 -8.92 -0.33
N GLN A 27 16.99 -8.99 0.48
CA GLN A 27 18.32 -9.46 0.05
C GLN A 27 18.32 -10.94 -0.37
N ALA A 28 17.34 -11.71 0.08
CA ALA A 28 17.14 -13.09 -0.38
C ALA A 28 16.68 -13.18 -1.86
N TYR A 29 16.24 -12.06 -2.44
CA TYR A 29 15.74 -11.99 -3.82
C TYR A 29 16.69 -11.20 -4.71
N GLN A 30 16.75 -11.57 -5.99
CA GLN A 30 17.54 -10.83 -6.97
C GLN A 30 16.96 -9.42 -7.15
N LEU A 31 17.83 -8.41 -7.06
CA LEU A 31 17.48 -7.01 -7.33
C LEU A 31 17.26 -6.75 -8.83
N GLY A 32 18.04 -7.39 -9.70
CA GLY A 32 18.03 -7.09 -11.14
C GLY A 32 18.58 -5.70 -11.45
N THR A 33 18.07 -5.07 -12.50
CA THR A 33 18.42 -3.68 -12.88
C THR A 33 17.16 -2.81 -12.92
N PRO A 34 17.25 -1.47 -12.92
CA PRO A 34 16.07 -0.62 -13.08
C PRO A 34 15.26 -0.91 -14.35
N ALA A 35 15.92 -1.37 -15.42
CA ALA A 35 15.28 -1.76 -16.67
C ALA A 35 14.73 -3.20 -16.66
N ARG A 36 15.19 -4.04 -15.73
CA ARG A 36 14.72 -5.43 -15.53
C ARG A 36 14.65 -5.70 -14.04
N MET A 37 13.62 -5.14 -13.41
CA MET A 37 13.45 -5.20 -11.96
C MET A 37 13.23 -6.65 -11.52
N GLY A 38 14.12 -7.15 -10.66
CA GLY A 38 13.93 -8.44 -10.00
C GLY A 38 12.95 -8.34 -8.82
N PRO A 39 12.53 -9.48 -8.24
CA PRO A 39 11.55 -9.49 -7.16
C PRO A 39 11.99 -8.71 -5.91
N GLY A 40 13.31 -8.57 -5.69
CA GLY A 40 13.86 -7.79 -4.59
C GLY A 40 13.90 -6.28 -4.82
N PHE A 41 13.75 -5.80 -6.07
CA PHE A 41 13.92 -4.38 -6.41
C PHE A 41 12.92 -3.49 -5.66
N PHE A 42 11.63 -3.82 -5.78
CA PHE A 42 10.55 -3.03 -5.22
C PHE A 42 10.58 -3.03 -3.67
N PRO A 43 10.66 -4.19 -2.98
CA PRO A 43 10.75 -4.22 -1.52
C PRO A 43 11.98 -3.47 -0.98
N THR A 44 13.14 -3.59 -1.63
CA THR A 44 14.36 -2.90 -1.18
C THR A 44 14.23 -1.39 -1.32
N THR A 45 13.77 -0.91 -2.48
CA THR A 45 13.67 0.53 -2.76
C THR A 45 12.61 1.18 -1.88
N LEU A 46 11.43 0.56 -1.79
CA LEU A 46 10.35 1.05 -0.94
C LEU A 46 10.75 0.99 0.55
N GLY A 47 11.39 -0.09 0.99
CA GLY A 47 11.88 -0.24 2.35
C GLY A 47 12.93 0.82 2.72
N ALA A 48 13.86 1.13 1.82
CA ALA A 48 14.84 2.18 2.02
C ALA A 48 14.19 3.58 2.14
N LEU A 49 13.23 3.88 1.26
CA LEU A 49 12.45 5.14 1.34
C LEU A 49 11.65 5.22 2.65
N MET A 50 10.98 4.14 3.06
CA MET A 50 10.28 4.05 4.33
C MET A 50 11.21 4.28 5.52
N ALA A 51 12.42 3.70 5.49
CA ALA A 51 13.40 3.88 6.55
C ALA A 51 13.87 5.34 6.66
N LEU A 52 14.15 5.99 5.53
CA LEU A 52 14.54 7.39 5.49
C LEU A 52 13.42 8.32 5.98
N LEU A 53 12.18 8.10 5.52
CA LEU A 53 11.02 8.85 5.98
C LEU A 53 10.75 8.62 7.47
N GLY A 54 10.87 7.38 7.95
CA GLY A 54 10.71 7.03 9.35
C GLY A 54 11.72 7.75 10.24
N LEU A 55 12.99 7.80 9.83
CA LEU A 55 14.03 8.59 10.51
C LEU A 55 13.68 10.08 10.56
N ALA A 56 13.30 10.65 9.41
CA ALA A 56 12.95 12.07 9.32
C ALA A 56 11.75 12.43 10.23
N ILE A 57 10.69 11.63 10.21
CA ILE A 57 9.49 11.81 11.05
C ILE A 57 9.85 11.67 12.53
N THR A 58 10.61 10.63 12.89
CA THR A 58 11.04 10.40 14.28
C THR A 58 11.86 11.58 14.79
N TRP A 59 12.80 12.09 13.99
CA TRP A 59 13.60 13.26 14.34
C TRP A 59 12.75 14.52 14.53
N GLN A 60 11.82 14.77 13.60
CA GLN A 60 10.93 15.94 13.64
C GLN A 60 9.96 15.89 14.83
N SER A 61 9.54 14.71 15.29
CA SER A 61 8.64 14.56 16.44
C SER A 61 9.19 15.14 17.76
N ALA A 62 10.51 15.30 17.88
CA ALA A 62 11.20 15.91 19.01
C ALA A 62 11.44 17.42 18.85
N ALA A 63 11.09 18.02 17.71
CA ALA A 63 11.34 19.43 17.42
C ALA A 63 10.46 20.38 18.29
N PRO A 64 11.00 21.54 18.72
CA PRO A 64 10.21 22.56 19.43
C PRO A 64 9.11 23.13 18.53
N GLY A 65 7.84 23.03 18.95
CA GLY A 65 6.69 23.54 18.19
C GLY A 65 5.68 22.47 17.75
N ASN A 66 6.00 21.19 17.92
CA ASN A 66 5.09 20.11 17.57
C ASN A 66 3.91 19.97 18.54
N ARG A 67 2.71 19.71 18.00
CA ARG A 67 1.48 19.49 18.78
C ARG A 67 1.61 18.22 19.63
N GLU A 68 1.09 18.26 20.85
CA GLU A 68 1.05 17.07 21.70
C GLU A 68 0.02 16.09 21.16
N GLY A 69 0.50 15.03 20.50
CA GLY A 69 -0.32 13.94 19.96
C GLY A 69 -0.08 12.66 20.75
N ARG A 70 -1.16 12.04 21.26
CA ARG A 70 -1.11 10.69 21.84
C ARG A 70 -1.37 9.65 20.75
N VAL A 71 -0.80 8.47 20.95
CA VAL A 71 -1.07 7.28 20.12
C VAL A 71 -2.51 6.86 20.37
N GLU A 72 -3.30 6.76 19.29
CA GLU A 72 -4.68 6.28 19.35
C GLU A 72 -4.72 4.75 19.46
N LYS A 73 -5.89 4.21 19.81
CA LYS A 73 -6.04 2.76 19.90
C LYS A 73 -5.91 2.13 18.52
N VAL A 74 -5.30 0.95 18.46
CA VAL A 74 -5.16 0.19 17.21
C VAL A 74 -6.54 -0.21 16.69
N GLY A 75 -6.82 0.17 15.44
CA GLY A 75 -8.01 -0.21 14.70
C GLY A 75 -7.92 -1.64 14.15
N TRP A 76 -8.18 -2.64 15.01
CA TRP A 76 -8.11 -4.05 14.63
C TRP A 76 -9.09 -4.44 13.53
N ARG A 77 -10.26 -3.80 13.51
CA ARG A 77 -11.29 -4.03 12.49
C ARG A 77 -10.79 -3.55 11.13
N GLU A 78 -10.21 -2.35 11.09
CA GLU A 78 -9.69 -1.70 9.89
C GLU A 78 -8.52 -2.50 9.33
N LEU A 79 -7.61 -2.93 10.21
CA LEU A 79 -6.47 -3.77 9.84
C LEU A 79 -6.94 -5.11 9.24
N PHE A 80 -7.91 -5.77 9.86
CA PHE A 80 -8.47 -7.02 9.33
C PHE A 80 -9.15 -6.80 7.96
N LEU A 81 -9.95 -5.73 7.81
CA LEU A 81 -10.65 -5.42 6.56
C LEU A 81 -9.67 -5.13 5.41
N ILE A 82 -8.58 -4.43 5.67
CA ILE A 82 -7.53 -4.15 4.66
C ILE A 82 -6.80 -5.44 4.29
N LEU A 83 -6.41 -6.27 5.25
CA LEU A 83 -5.78 -7.56 4.95
C LEU A 83 -6.72 -8.47 4.16
N PHE A 84 -8.00 -8.49 4.55
CA PHE A 84 -9.03 -9.27 3.88
C PHE A 84 -9.26 -8.78 2.45
N SER A 85 -9.30 -7.46 2.20
CA SER A 85 -9.48 -6.91 0.85
C SER A 85 -8.32 -7.28 -0.08
N VAL A 86 -7.08 -7.24 0.43
CA VAL A 86 -5.88 -7.68 -0.31
C VAL A 86 -5.93 -9.18 -0.61
N GLY A 87 -6.39 -9.99 0.36
CA GLY A 87 -6.58 -11.44 0.16
C GLY A 87 -7.64 -11.74 -0.91
N VAL A 88 -8.77 -11.03 -0.89
CA VAL A 88 -9.82 -11.15 -1.91
C VAL A 88 -9.29 -10.73 -3.27
N PHE A 89 -8.53 -9.64 -3.37
CA PHE A 89 -7.91 -9.20 -4.62
C PHE A 89 -6.99 -10.27 -5.20
N ALA A 90 -6.07 -10.80 -4.40
CA ALA A 90 -5.11 -11.80 -4.83
C ALA A 90 -5.80 -13.10 -5.30
N ALA A 91 -6.88 -13.51 -4.63
CA ALA A 91 -7.68 -14.66 -5.01
C ALA A 91 -8.56 -14.41 -6.25
N ALA A 92 -9.13 -13.21 -6.40
CA ALA A 92 -10.05 -12.86 -7.48
C ALA A 92 -9.32 -12.60 -8.81
N LEU A 93 -8.14 -11.96 -8.76
CA LEU A 93 -7.41 -11.50 -9.95
C LEU A 93 -7.20 -12.59 -11.02
N PRO A 94 -6.79 -13.84 -10.68
CA PRO A 94 -6.58 -14.89 -11.68
C PRO A 94 -7.85 -15.41 -12.36
N TYR A 95 -9.03 -15.21 -11.78
CA TYR A 95 -10.31 -15.78 -12.26
C TYR A 95 -11.26 -14.72 -12.81
N LEU A 96 -11.45 -13.64 -12.05
CA LEU A 96 -12.42 -12.57 -12.33
C LEU A 96 -11.78 -11.40 -13.10
N GLY A 97 -10.46 -11.39 -13.21
CA GLY A 97 -9.71 -10.36 -13.92
C GLY A 97 -9.57 -9.06 -13.13
N MET A 98 -8.81 -8.14 -13.72
CA MET A 98 -8.36 -6.88 -13.12
C MET A 98 -9.54 -6.00 -12.71
N VAL A 99 -10.56 -5.88 -13.57
CA VAL A 99 -11.68 -4.95 -13.34
C VAL A 99 -12.43 -5.29 -12.06
N ILE A 100 -12.82 -6.57 -11.92
CA ILE A 100 -13.59 -7.02 -10.75
C ILE A 100 -12.69 -7.06 -9.51
N ALA A 101 -11.45 -7.54 -9.64
CA ALA A 101 -10.53 -7.62 -8.50
C ALA A 101 -10.25 -6.24 -7.88
N ILE A 102 -9.93 -5.23 -8.70
CA ILE A 102 -9.70 -3.85 -8.22
C ILE A 102 -10.97 -3.26 -7.61
N THR A 103 -12.13 -3.49 -8.23
CA THR A 103 -13.41 -3.02 -7.70
C THR A 103 -13.69 -3.59 -6.31
N LEU A 104 -13.51 -4.90 -6.12
CA LEU A 104 -13.68 -5.57 -4.82
C LEU A 104 -12.67 -5.05 -3.79
N LEU A 105 -11.41 -4.91 -4.18
CA LEU A 105 -10.35 -4.38 -3.31
C LEU A 105 -10.75 -3.01 -2.74
N ILE A 106 -11.17 -2.10 -3.60
CA ILE A 106 -11.49 -0.72 -3.21
C ILE A 106 -12.81 -0.70 -2.41
N ALA A 107 -13.83 -1.43 -2.86
CA ALA A 107 -15.12 -1.46 -2.17
C ALA A 107 -15.01 -2.00 -0.73
N ILE A 108 -14.27 -3.10 -0.54
CA ILE A 108 -14.05 -3.67 0.80
C ILE A 108 -13.17 -2.73 1.64
N SER A 109 -12.12 -2.15 1.06
CA SER A 109 -11.24 -1.22 1.78
C SER A 109 -11.96 0.07 2.19
N ALA A 110 -12.92 0.55 1.38
CA ALA A 110 -13.70 1.73 1.70
C ALA A 110 -14.58 1.54 2.95
N VAL A 111 -15.02 0.32 3.25
CA VAL A 111 -15.77 -0.01 4.48
C VAL A 111 -14.90 0.12 5.74
N ALA A 112 -13.58 0.06 5.61
CA ALA A 112 -12.65 0.34 6.72
C ALA A 112 -12.51 1.84 7.00
N SER A 113 -12.92 2.72 6.08
CA SER A 113 -12.90 4.16 6.30
C SER A 113 -14.00 4.59 7.28
N HIS A 114 -13.65 5.49 8.19
CA HIS A 114 -14.62 6.13 9.09
C HIS A 114 -15.48 7.18 8.35
N GLU A 115 -14.96 7.71 7.24
CA GLU A 115 -15.64 8.68 6.35
C GLU A 115 -15.98 7.98 5.04
N PHE A 116 -17.03 7.15 5.05
CA PHE A 116 -17.44 6.43 3.86
C PHE A 116 -18.30 7.31 2.94
N SER A 117 -17.77 7.66 1.77
CA SER A 117 -18.48 8.36 0.71
C SER A 117 -18.58 7.48 -0.53
N TRP A 118 -19.81 7.11 -0.90
CA TRP A 118 -20.05 6.27 -2.09
C TRP A 118 -19.57 6.96 -3.38
N LYS A 119 -19.64 8.30 -3.43
CA LYS A 119 -19.18 9.10 -4.57
C LYS A 119 -17.66 9.03 -4.71
N GLU A 120 -16.94 9.25 -3.62
CA GLU A 120 -15.46 9.18 -3.62
C GLU A 120 -14.98 7.77 -3.94
N THR A 121 -15.63 6.76 -3.35
CA THR A 121 -15.32 5.34 -3.62
C THR A 121 -15.50 5.00 -5.10
N ALA A 122 -16.63 5.40 -5.70
CA ALA A 122 -16.88 5.19 -7.13
C ALA A 122 -15.85 5.90 -8.01
N ILE A 123 -15.47 7.14 -7.67
CA ILE A 123 -14.42 7.89 -8.39
C ILE A 123 -13.08 7.15 -8.27
N SER A 124 -12.69 6.71 -7.07
CA SER A 124 -11.45 5.95 -6.86
C SER A 124 -11.42 4.66 -7.69
N ILE A 125 -12.55 3.94 -7.78
CA ILE A 125 -12.66 2.73 -8.62
C ILE A 125 -12.41 3.06 -10.08
N VAL A 126 -13.12 4.05 -10.63
CA VAL A 126 -12.97 4.43 -12.05
C VAL A 126 -11.55 4.90 -12.35
N VAL A 127 -11.00 5.78 -11.51
CA VAL A 127 -9.65 6.32 -11.71
C VAL A 127 -8.60 5.22 -11.63
N LEU A 128 -8.64 4.34 -10.61
CA LEU A 128 -7.67 3.28 -10.46
C LEU A 128 -7.79 2.21 -11.55
N LEU A 129 -9.00 1.90 -12.02
CA LEU A 129 -9.20 1.01 -13.16
C LEU A 129 -8.57 1.57 -14.43
N VAL A 130 -8.88 2.82 -14.76
CA VAL A 130 -8.34 3.49 -15.96
C VAL A 130 -6.82 3.58 -15.86
N MET A 131 -6.27 4.03 -14.73
CA MET A 131 -4.83 4.11 -14.54
C MET A 131 -4.15 2.74 -14.61
N SER A 132 -4.75 1.71 -14.03
CA SER A 132 -4.22 0.35 -14.08
C SER A 132 -4.24 -0.20 -15.50
N GLU A 133 -5.30 0.02 -16.27
CA GLU A 133 -5.35 -0.39 -17.67
C GLU A 133 -4.30 0.37 -18.51
N LEU A 134 -4.21 1.69 -18.34
CA LEU A 134 -3.25 2.52 -19.07
C LEU A 134 -1.80 2.12 -18.77
N VAL A 135 -1.44 1.92 -17.50
CA VAL A 135 -0.07 1.60 -17.10
C VAL A 135 0.25 0.13 -17.41
N PHE A 136 -0.57 -0.82 -16.96
CA PHE A 136 -0.22 -2.24 -17.02
C PHE A 136 -0.53 -2.87 -18.38
N VAL A 137 -1.65 -2.53 -19.01
CA VAL A 137 -2.06 -3.14 -20.29
C VAL A 137 -1.45 -2.38 -21.46
N LYS A 138 -1.59 -1.04 -21.49
CA LYS A 138 -1.12 -0.25 -22.64
C LYS A 138 0.33 0.22 -22.50
N GLY A 139 0.78 0.54 -21.29
CA GLY A 139 2.13 1.07 -21.06
C GLY A 139 3.19 -0.01 -20.94
N LEU A 140 2.91 -1.06 -20.17
CA LEU A 140 3.84 -2.16 -19.89
C LEU A 140 3.54 -3.43 -20.69
N GLU A 141 2.45 -3.46 -21.46
CA GLU A 141 2.03 -4.60 -22.29
C GLU A 141 1.99 -5.94 -21.53
N LEU A 142 1.60 -5.89 -20.24
CA LEU A 142 1.54 -7.08 -19.41
C LEU A 142 0.33 -7.92 -19.79
N GLN A 143 0.56 -9.23 -19.93
CA GLN A 143 -0.49 -10.22 -20.16
C GLN A 143 -1.29 -10.47 -18.89
N PHE A 144 -2.18 -9.54 -18.54
CA PHE A 144 -3.12 -9.68 -17.43
C PHE A 144 -4.54 -9.99 -17.92
N PRO A 145 -5.29 -10.85 -17.20
CA PRO A 145 -6.71 -11.01 -17.47
C PRO A 145 -7.43 -9.73 -17.08
N VAL A 146 -7.78 -8.89 -18.05
CA VAL A 146 -8.56 -7.66 -17.80
C VAL A 146 -10.00 -8.03 -17.44
N TRP A 147 -10.55 -8.94 -18.23
CA TRP A 147 -11.93 -9.43 -18.11
C TRP A 147 -11.97 -10.79 -17.40
N PRO A 148 -13.12 -11.15 -16.82
CA PRO A 148 -13.36 -12.49 -16.30
C PRO A 148 -13.11 -13.54 -17.38
N LYS A 149 -12.44 -14.64 -16.99
CA LYS A 149 -12.16 -15.75 -17.93
C LYS A 149 -13.43 -16.32 -18.55
N PHE A 150 -14.55 -16.26 -17.85
CA PHE A 150 -15.85 -16.75 -18.32
C PHE A 150 -16.48 -15.89 -19.43
N LEU A 151 -16.01 -14.66 -19.66
CA LEU A 151 -16.52 -13.76 -20.72
C LEU A 151 -15.62 -13.72 -21.96
N THR A 152 -14.46 -14.37 -21.92
CA THR A 152 -13.42 -14.32 -22.96
C THR A 152 -13.08 -15.70 -23.54
N GLN A 153 -13.91 -16.72 -23.27
CA GLN A 153 -13.87 -18.02 -23.94
C GLN A 153 -14.78 -18.05 -25.17
#